data_AF-A0A1C5YZE9-F1
#
_entry.id   AF-A0A1C5YZE9-F1
#
_cell.length_a   1.000
_cell.length_b   1.000
_cell.length_c   1.000
_cell.angle_alpha   90.00
_cell.angle_beta   90.00
_cell.angle_gamma   90.00
#
_symmetry.space_group_name_H-M   'P 1'
#
loop_
_entity.id
_entity.type
_entity.pdbx_description
1 polymer ?
#
loop_
_entity_poly.entity_id
_entity_poly.type
_entity_poly.pdbx_seq_one_letter_code
_entity_poly.pdbx_strand_id
1 'polypeptide(L)'
;MDKDILEQYLEIKGEIRDLKERIDRDQHRLERIKAEGVVSDTVRGTRKDGTIGPIKITGYPLPEADQVKNMIKKRVLKLHILEDELQEAVNAVDDFIEKIPKSDLRMMFRFYYLDDMTWAAVAINMNYRFPKRRIKYTEDNCRIRHDRYLKDNLGKL
;
A
#
# COMPACT_ATOMS: atom_id res chain seq x y z
N MET A 1 -4.44 15.51 19.56
CA MET A 1 -4.34 14.08 19.88
C MET A 1 -5.20 13.29 18.91
N ASP A 2 -6.53 13.47 18.89
CA ASP A 2 -7.41 12.71 17.98
C ASP A 2 -7.24 13.02 16.47
N LYS A 3 -6.79 14.22 16.09
CA LYS A 3 -6.46 14.58 14.68
C LYS A 3 -5.25 13.82 14.15
N ASP A 4 -4.27 13.66 15.03
CA ASP A 4 -3.01 12.99 14.78
C ASP A 4 -3.26 11.53 14.37
N ILE A 5 -4.29 10.90 14.95
CA ILE A 5 -4.68 9.50 14.67
C ILE A 5 -5.07 9.30 13.20
N LEU A 6 -5.94 10.17 12.67
CA LEU A 6 -6.41 10.04 11.27
C LEU A 6 -5.31 10.38 10.27
N GLU A 7 -4.49 11.40 10.58
CA GLU A 7 -3.35 11.79 9.74
C GLU A 7 -2.29 10.69 9.72
N GLN A 8 -1.88 10.18 10.89
CA GLN A 8 -0.93 9.07 11.02
C GLN A 8 -1.41 7.82 10.29
N TYR A 9 -2.69 7.45 10.42
CA TYR A 9 -3.27 6.33 9.67
C TYR A 9 -3.14 6.50 8.15
N LEU A 10 -3.45 7.68 7.63
CA LEU A 10 -3.35 7.96 6.18
C LEU A 10 -1.89 7.97 5.72
N GLU A 11 -0.97 8.50 6.53
CA GLU A 11 0.47 8.50 6.24
C GLU A 11 1.02 7.07 6.15
N ILE A 12 0.73 6.21 7.14
CA ILE A 12 1.16 4.80 7.13
C ILE A 12 0.62 4.07 5.89
N LYS A 13 -0.65 4.29 5.51
CA LYS A 13 -1.20 3.72 4.27
C LYS A 13 -0.48 4.21 3.03
N GLY A 14 -0.12 5.49 3.00
CA GLY A 14 0.69 6.09 1.94
C GLY A 14 2.07 5.43 1.83
N GLU A 15 2.75 5.25 2.96
CA GLU A 15 4.06 4.60 3.04
C GLU A 15 4.01 3.14 2.58
N ILE A 16 3.00 2.37 3.01
CA ILE A 16 2.79 0.99 2.58
C ILE A 16 2.61 0.93 1.06
N ARG A 17 1.80 1.83 0.49
CA ARG A 17 1.58 1.87 -0.97
C ARG A 17 2.87 2.19 -1.73
N ASP A 18 3.61 3.23 -1.35
CA ASP A 18 4.90 3.57 -1.98
C ASP A 18 5.91 2.41 -1.84
N LEU A 19 5.95 1.74 -0.69
CA LEU A 19 6.86 0.62 -0.48
C LEU A 19 6.49 -0.60 -1.32
N LYS A 20 5.19 -0.91 -1.47
CA LYS A 20 4.70 -1.95 -2.38
C LYS A 20 5.08 -1.66 -3.84
N GLU A 21 4.89 -0.43 -4.31
CA GLU A 21 5.30 0.00 -5.65
C GLU A 21 6.82 -0.07 -5.86
N ARG A 22 7.62 0.21 -4.82
CA ARG A 22 9.09 0.06 -4.86
C ARG A 22 9.53 -1.41 -4.91
N ILE A 23 8.84 -2.29 -4.19
CA ILE A 23 9.10 -3.73 -4.23
C ILE A 23 8.79 -4.28 -5.61
N ASP A 24 7.64 -3.92 -6.17
CA ASP A 24 7.20 -4.33 -7.51
C ASP A 24 8.21 -3.91 -8.59
N ARG A 25 8.65 -2.64 -8.57
CA ARG A 25 9.70 -2.15 -9.48
C ARG A 25 11.01 -2.92 -9.35
N ASP A 26 11.45 -3.24 -8.13
CA ASP A 26 12.67 -4.03 -7.92
C ASP A 26 12.49 -5.48 -8.41
N GLN A 27 11.30 -6.07 -8.25
CA GLN A 27 10.98 -7.40 -8.77
C GLN A 27 11.06 -7.43 -10.29
N HIS A 28 10.42 -6.48 -10.97
CA HIS A 28 10.53 -6.33 -12.42
C HIS A 28 11.97 -6.08 -12.89
N ARG A 29 12.74 -5.28 -12.14
CA ARG A 29 14.18 -5.11 -12.42
C ARG A 29 14.93 -6.44 -12.30
N LEU A 30 14.66 -7.23 -11.27
CA LEU A 30 15.30 -8.53 -11.08
C LEU A 30 14.96 -9.52 -12.21
N GLU A 31 13.71 -9.50 -12.68
CA GLU A 31 13.27 -10.30 -13.84
C GLU A 31 14.01 -9.90 -15.11
N ARG A 32 14.17 -8.60 -15.36
CA ARG A 32 14.96 -8.11 -16.49
C ARG A 32 16.42 -8.53 -16.43
N ILE A 33 17.07 -8.39 -15.26
CA ILE A 33 18.45 -8.86 -15.06
C ILE A 33 18.55 -10.37 -15.33
N LYS A 34 17.54 -11.14 -14.92
CA LYS A 34 17.49 -12.58 -15.19
C LYS A 34 17.36 -12.91 -16.67
N ALA A 35 16.54 -12.15 -17.41
CA ALA A 35 16.29 -12.38 -18.83
C ALA A 35 17.45 -11.89 -19.72
N GLU A 36 17.96 -10.68 -19.47
CA GLU A 36 18.97 -10.01 -20.28
C GLU A 36 20.40 -10.43 -19.90
N GLY A 37 20.62 -10.82 -18.64
CA GLY A 37 21.96 -11.11 -18.10
C GLY A 37 22.52 -12.48 -18.46
N VAL A 38 21.73 -13.37 -19.07
CA VAL A 38 22.21 -14.69 -19.50
C VAL A 38 22.93 -14.54 -20.85
N VAL A 39 24.26 -14.45 -20.80
CA VAL A 39 25.10 -14.44 -22.00
C VAL A 39 25.74 -15.81 -22.15
N SER A 40 25.56 -16.45 -23.31
CA SER A 40 26.23 -17.71 -23.59
C SER A 40 27.15 -17.59 -24.80
N ASP A 41 28.41 -17.97 -24.64
CA ASP A 41 29.40 -18.04 -25.70
C ASP A 41 29.89 -19.49 -25.88
N THR A 42 30.32 -19.84 -27.08
CA THR A 42 30.87 -21.17 -27.38
C THR A 42 32.33 -21.04 -27.74
N VAL A 43 33.20 -21.52 -26.86
CA VAL A 43 34.65 -21.53 -27.06
C VAL A 43 35.14 -22.93 -27.37
N ARG A 44 36.27 -23.06 -28.07
CA ARG A 44 36.93 -24.35 -28.30
C ARG A 44 37.83 -24.66 -27.11
N GLY A 45 37.65 -25.81 -26.47
CA GLY A 45 38.43 -26.18 -25.29
C GLY A 45 38.47 -27.68 -25.03
N THR A 46 39.29 -28.07 -24.06
CA THR A 46 39.45 -29.46 -23.64
C THR A 46 38.45 -29.75 -22.52
N ARG A 47 37.65 -30.81 -22.69
CA ARG A 47 36.69 -31.28 -21.69
C ARG A 47 37.38 -32.10 -20.61
N LYS A 48 36.67 -32.39 -19.51
CA LYS A 48 37.18 -33.19 -18.39
C LYS A 48 37.62 -34.60 -18.79
N ASP A 49 37.09 -35.14 -19.89
CA ASP A 49 37.44 -36.44 -20.47
C ASP A 49 38.62 -36.38 -21.46
N GLY A 50 39.26 -35.21 -21.62
CA GLY A 50 40.38 -34.99 -22.53
C GLY A 50 39.98 -34.70 -23.98
N THR A 51 38.70 -34.75 -24.34
CA THR A 51 38.25 -34.46 -25.71
C THR A 51 38.29 -32.96 -26.00
N ILE A 52 38.83 -32.57 -27.16
CA ILE A 52 38.83 -31.18 -27.62
C ILE A 52 37.58 -30.95 -28.46
N GLY A 53 36.77 -29.97 -28.07
CA GLY A 53 35.53 -29.66 -28.77
C GLY A 53 34.93 -28.32 -28.35
N PRO A 54 33.76 -27.98 -28.91
CA PRO A 54 33.02 -26.80 -28.47
C PRO A 54 32.53 -26.98 -27.03
N ILE A 55 32.71 -25.93 -26.21
CA ILE A 55 32.24 -25.80 -24.83
C ILE A 55 31.40 -24.54 -24.73
N LYS A 56 30.17 -24.67 -24.24
CA LYS A 56 29.27 -23.54 -23.99
C LYS A 56 29.55 -22.97 -22.59
N ILE A 57 29.96 -21.72 -22.52
CA ILE A 57 30.13 -20.96 -21.27
C ILE A 57 28.91 -20.06 -21.14
N THR A 58 28.26 -20.07 -19.98
CA THR A 58 27.12 -19.19 -19.69
C THR A 58 27.48 -18.30 -18.51
N GLY A 59 27.49 -16.98 -18.74
CA GLY A 59 27.67 -15.95 -17.72
C GLY A 59 26.34 -15.42 -17.22
N TYR A 60 26.28 -15.07 -15.94
CA TYR A 60 25.13 -14.43 -15.30
C TYR A 60 25.63 -13.30 -14.39
N PRO A 61 25.00 -12.11 -14.36
CA PRO A 61 25.39 -10.99 -13.50
C PRO A 61 24.95 -11.24 -12.05
N LEU A 62 25.56 -12.26 -11.41
CA LEU A 62 25.29 -12.65 -10.03
C LEU A 62 25.37 -11.47 -9.04
N PRO A 63 26.38 -10.57 -9.11
CA PRO A 63 26.49 -9.49 -8.14
C PRO A 63 25.31 -8.51 -8.18
N GLU A 64 24.87 -8.10 -9.37
CA GLU A 64 23.76 -7.16 -9.51
C GLU A 64 22.43 -7.82 -9.11
N ALA A 65 22.20 -9.06 -9.55
CA ALA A 65 20.99 -9.80 -9.20
C ALA A 65 20.87 -10.00 -7.68
N ASP A 66 21.97 -10.31 -6.99
CA ASP A 66 21.96 -10.52 -5.55
C ASP A 66 21.80 -9.21 -4.76
N GLN A 67 22.34 -8.10 -5.25
CA GLN A 67 22.07 -6.77 -4.68
C GLN A 67 20.57 -6.44 -4.72
N VAL A 68 19.91 -6.61 -5.88
CA VAL A 68 18.48 -6.34 -6.03
C VAL A 68 17.65 -7.28 -5.15
N LYS A 69 17.96 -8.58 -5.09
CA LYS A 69 17.29 -9.52 -4.18
C LYS A 69 17.40 -9.08 -2.72
N ASN A 70 18.58 -8.62 -2.29
CA ASN A 70 18.79 -8.18 -0.92
C ASN A 70 18.02 -6.90 -0.60
N MET A 71 17.88 -5.97 -1.55
CA MET A 71 17.03 -4.79 -1.39
C MET A 71 15.55 -5.18 -1.25
N ILE A 72 15.06 -6.08 -2.09
CA ILE A 72 13.68 -6.61 -2.00
C ILE A 72 13.44 -7.21 -0.61
N LYS A 73 14.34 -8.08 -0.14
CA LYS A 73 14.22 -8.69 1.21
C LYS A 73 14.13 -7.64 2.32
N LYS A 74 14.97 -6.61 2.29
CA LYS A 74 14.93 -5.52 3.28
C LYS A 74 13.62 -4.74 3.22
N ARG A 75 13.12 -4.44 2.01
CA ARG A 75 11.85 -3.72 1.83
C ARG A 75 10.64 -4.55 2.27
N VAL A 76 10.63 -5.86 2.00
CA VAL A 76 9.58 -6.77 2.47
C VAL A 76 9.56 -6.84 4.00
N LEU A 77 10.74 -6.88 4.65
CA LEU A 77 10.80 -6.83 6.12
C LEU A 77 10.25 -5.50 6.66
N LYS A 78 10.64 -4.36 6.07
CA LYS A 78 10.08 -3.05 6.44
C LYS A 78 8.56 -2.99 6.22
N LEU A 79 8.08 -3.61 5.14
CA LEU A 79 6.66 -3.64 4.83
C LEU A 79 5.86 -4.35 5.91
N HIS A 80 6.36 -5.49 6.42
CA HIS A 80 5.69 -6.19 7.52
C HIS A 80 5.62 -5.33 8.79
N ILE A 81 6.69 -4.62 9.14
CA ILE A 81 6.68 -3.70 10.29
C ILE A 81 5.61 -2.62 10.11
N LEU A 82 5.53 -2.00 8.93
CA LEU A 82 4.51 -0.99 8.64
C LEU A 82 3.09 -1.57 8.62
N GLU A 83 2.91 -2.82 8.17
CA GLU A 83 1.61 -3.50 8.19
C GLU A 83 1.15 -3.77 9.63
N ASP A 84 2.07 -4.09 10.55
CA ASP A 84 1.77 -4.20 11.98
C ASP A 84 1.41 -2.83 12.59
N GLU A 85 2.18 -1.78 12.28
CA GLU A 85 1.88 -0.39 12.70
C GLU A 85 0.51 0.08 12.15
N LEU A 86 0.17 -0.29 10.91
CA LEU A 86 -1.14 0.01 10.33
C LEU A 86 -2.25 -0.66 11.12
N GLN A 87 -2.06 -1.88 11.60
CA GLN A 87 -3.06 -2.58 12.40
C GLN A 87 -3.33 -1.86 13.72
N GLU A 88 -2.30 -1.32 14.37
CA GLU A 88 -2.45 -0.48 15.56
C GLU A 88 -3.18 0.83 15.24
N ALA A 89 -2.81 1.49 14.14
CA ALA A 89 -3.46 2.71 13.69
C ALA A 89 -4.95 2.49 13.35
N VAL A 90 -5.30 1.36 12.73
CA VAL A 90 -6.70 0.98 12.46
C VAL A 90 -7.51 0.90 13.76
N ASN A 91 -6.96 0.27 14.80
CA ASN A 91 -7.62 0.20 16.10
C ASN A 91 -7.83 1.59 16.71
N ALA A 92 -6.80 2.45 16.64
CA ALA A 92 -6.90 3.82 17.12
C ALA A 92 -7.96 4.66 16.35
N VAL A 93 -8.06 4.44 15.03
CA VAL A 93 -9.11 5.07 14.20
C VAL A 93 -10.49 4.58 14.60
N ASP A 94 -10.69 3.27 14.82
CA ASP A 94 -12.01 2.76 15.22
C ASP A 94 -12.40 3.31 16.61
N ASP A 95 -11.48 3.32 17.58
CA ASP A 95 -11.68 3.94 18.90
C ASP A 95 -12.05 5.43 18.80
N PHE A 96 -11.40 6.16 17.89
CA PHE A 96 -11.75 7.56 17.61
C PHE A 96 -13.18 7.67 17.03
N ILE A 97 -13.52 6.82 16.07
CA ILE A 97 -14.84 6.80 15.45
C ILE A 97 -15.91 6.48 16.48
N GLU A 98 -15.69 5.54 17.40
CA GLU A 98 -16.65 5.18 18.44
C GLU A 98 -17.05 6.35 19.35
N LYS A 99 -16.10 7.27 19.61
CA LYS A 99 -16.34 8.48 20.42
C LYS A 99 -17.24 9.51 19.72
N ILE A 100 -17.40 9.45 18.40
CA ILE A 100 -18.26 10.40 17.66
C ILE A 100 -19.72 10.20 18.11
N PRO A 101 -20.42 11.24 18.61
CA PRO A 101 -21.73 11.05 19.26
C PRO A 101 -22.85 10.65 18.28
N LYS A 102 -22.81 11.19 17.05
CA LYS A 102 -23.86 10.96 16.04
C LYS A 102 -23.60 9.67 15.27
N SER A 103 -24.55 8.74 15.31
CA SER A 103 -24.42 7.42 14.66
C SER A 103 -24.32 7.49 13.14
N ASP A 104 -25.05 8.41 12.50
CA ASP A 104 -24.97 8.61 11.05
C ASP A 104 -23.58 9.10 10.64
N LEU A 105 -22.99 9.99 11.45
CA LEU A 105 -21.65 10.49 11.23
C LEU A 105 -20.58 9.41 11.48
N ARG A 106 -20.72 8.58 12.52
CA ARG A 106 -19.84 7.40 12.72
C ARG A 106 -19.77 6.52 11.48
N MET A 107 -20.92 6.19 10.91
CA MET A 107 -20.97 5.40 9.67
C MET A 107 -20.26 6.08 8.51
N MET A 108 -20.42 7.40 8.36
CA MET A 108 -19.71 8.14 7.29
C MET A 108 -18.19 8.05 7.45
N PHE A 109 -17.69 8.18 8.68
CA PHE A 109 -16.26 8.03 8.96
C PHE A 109 -15.77 6.61 8.70
N ARG A 110 -16.51 5.57 9.13
CA ARG A 110 -16.15 4.18 8.84
C ARG A 110 -16.05 3.91 7.35
N PHE A 111 -17.07 4.32 6.59
CA PHE A 111 -17.07 4.15 5.14
C PHE A 111 -15.88 4.85 4.48
N TYR A 112 -15.54 6.05 4.94
CA TYR A 112 -14.45 6.81 4.34
C TYR A 112 -13.06 6.29 4.72
N TYR A 113 -12.79 6.07 6.00
CA TYR A 113 -11.45 5.74 6.49
C TYR A 113 -11.15 4.24 6.51
N LEU A 114 -12.11 3.41 6.95
CA LEU A 114 -11.89 1.98 7.14
C LEU A 114 -12.24 1.17 5.87
N ASP A 115 -13.30 1.58 5.17
CA ASP A 115 -13.75 0.88 3.95
C ASP A 115 -13.23 1.50 2.64
N ASP A 116 -12.36 2.53 2.73
CA ASP A 116 -11.74 3.22 1.58
C ASP A 116 -12.73 3.72 0.52
N MET A 117 -13.94 4.09 0.92
CA MET A 117 -14.96 4.58 0.00
C MET A 117 -14.72 6.04 -0.39
N THR A 118 -14.94 6.36 -1.67
CA THR A 118 -15.06 7.75 -2.11
C THR A 118 -16.29 8.43 -1.49
N TRP A 119 -16.29 9.76 -1.36
CA TRP A 119 -17.44 10.48 -0.83
C TRP A 119 -18.74 10.22 -1.61
N ALA A 120 -18.64 9.98 -2.92
CA ALA A 120 -19.77 9.53 -3.74
C ALA A 120 -20.31 8.16 -3.29
N ALA A 121 -19.44 7.17 -3.08
CA ALA A 121 -19.82 5.85 -2.57
C ALA A 121 -20.36 5.90 -1.13
N VAL A 122 -19.79 6.76 -0.27
CA VAL A 122 -20.31 7.05 1.08
C VAL A 122 -21.75 7.57 0.96
N ALA A 123 -22.01 8.58 0.12
CA ALA A 123 -23.33 9.16 -0.04
C ALA A 123 -24.38 8.13 -0.52
N ILE A 124 -24.01 7.27 -1.48
CA ILE A 124 -24.87 6.19 -1.98
C ILE A 124 -25.23 5.22 -0.84
N ASN A 125 -24.23 4.73 -0.10
CA ASN A 125 -24.43 3.81 1.03
C ASN A 125 -25.27 4.44 2.15
N MET A 126 -25.04 5.71 2.46
CA MET A 126 -25.82 6.45 3.44
C MET A 126 -27.29 6.60 3.00
N ASN A 127 -27.55 6.88 1.72
CA ASN A 127 -28.93 6.95 1.20
C ASN A 127 -29.65 5.60 1.22
N TYR A 128 -28.92 4.50 0.96
CA TYR A 128 -29.47 3.14 1.07
C TYR A 128 -29.89 2.82 2.51
N ARG A 129 -29.06 3.19 3.50
CA ARG A 129 -29.32 2.92 4.92
C ARG A 129 -30.32 3.87 5.56
N PHE A 130 -30.45 5.10 5.06
CA PHE A 130 -31.40 6.11 5.56
C PHE A 130 -32.39 6.55 4.46
N PRO A 131 -33.23 5.64 3.94
CA PRO A 131 -34.06 5.92 2.77
C PRO A 131 -35.10 7.02 3.03
N LYS A 132 -35.59 7.12 4.27
CA LYS A 132 -36.64 8.06 4.72
C LYS A 132 -36.12 9.44 5.11
N ARG A 133 -34.81 9.71 4.99
CA ARG A 133 -34.25 11.03 5.32
C ARG A 133 -34.82 12.08 4.36
N ARG A 134 -35.31 13.20 4.91
CA ARG A 134 -35.92 14.30 4.15
C ARG A 134 -34.98 14.88 3.09
N ILE A 135 -33.72 15.10 3.45
CA ILE A 135 -32.67 15.61 2.56
C ILE A 135 -31.71 14.44 2.28
N LYS A 136 -31.56 14.07 1.01
CA LYS A 136 -30.66 12.99 0.60
C LYS A 136 -29.21 13.36 0.90
N TYR A 137 -28.40 12.33 1.17
CA TYR A 137 -26.95 12.49 1.23
C TYR A 137 -26.43 12.76 -0.19
N THR A 138 -25.57 13.74 -0.32
CA THR A 138 -24.75 13.99 -1.51
C THR A 138 -23.28 13.91 -1.10
N GLU A 139 -22.39 13.74 -2.06
CA GLU A 139 -20.94 13.75 -1.83
C GLU A 139 -20.51 14.99 -1.02
N ASP A 140 -20.87 16.19 -1.47
CA ASP A 140 -20.53 17.43 -0.78
C ASP A 140 -21.16 17.53 0.62
N ASN A 141 -22.42 17.11 0.78
CA ASN A 141 -23.06 17.08 2.10
C ASN A 141 -22.28 16.19 3.06
N CYS A 142 -21.80 15.04 2.56
CA CYS A 142 -21.04 14.11 3.37
C CYS A 142 -19.71 14.69 3.80
N ARG A 143 -18.92 15.19 2.83
CA ARG A 143 -17.63 15.81 3.07
C ARG A 143 -17.73 17.01 4.02
N ILE A 144 -18.68 17.93 3.78
CA ILE A 144 -18.84 19.12 4.63
C ILE A 144 -19.22 18.75 6.07
N ARG A 145 -20.07 17.73 6.27
CA ARG A 145 -20.43 17.27 7.61
C ARG A 145 -19.24 16.65 8.34
N HIS A 146 -18.42 15.90 7.62
CA HIS A 146 -17.15 15.36 8.10
C HIS A 146 -16.18 16.50 8.49
N ASP A 147 -15.89 17.42 7.57
CA ASP A 147 -14.91 18.50 7.80
C ASP A 147 -15.33 19.41 8.94
N ARG A 148 -16.63 19.71 9.06
CA ARG A 148 -17.18 20.47 10.17
C ARG A 148 -16.95 19.75 11.49
N TYR A 149 -17.18 18.44 11.55
CA TYR A 149 -16.93 17.68 12.76
C TYR A 149 -15.46 17.69 13.15
N LEU A 150 -14.54 17.47 12.20
CA LEU A 150 -13.11 17.57 12.47
C LEU A 150 -12.74 18.95 12.99
N LYS A 151 -13.19 20.02 12.31
CA LYS A 151 -12.88 21.40 12.71
C LYS A 151 -13.40 21.76 14.10
N ASP A 152 -14.62 21.33 14.44
CA ASP A 152 -15.28 21.67 15.70
C ASP A 152 -14.67 20.91 16.89
N ASN A 153 -14.16 19.68 16.67
CA ASN A 153 -13.66 18.81 17.74
C ASN A 153 -12.13 18.77 17.83
N LEU A 154 -11.42 19.15 16.77
CA LEU A 154 -9.96 19.02 16.67
C LEU A 154 -9.23 20.35 16.47
N GLY A 155 -9.97 21.46 16.40
CA GLY A 155 -9.42 22.77 16.03
C GLY A 155 -9.18 22.91 14.52
N LYS A 156 -8.90 24.13 14.06
CA LYS A 156 -8.80 24.46 12.62
C LYS A 156 -7.77 23.56 11.91
N LEU A 157 -8.22 22.94 10.82
CA LEU A 157 -7.40 22.50 9.69
C LEU A 157 -6.62 23.68 9.10
#